data_AF-A0A927ZNQ1-F1
#
_entry.id   AF-A0A927ZNQ1-F1
#
_cell.length_a   1.000
_cell.length_b   1.000
_cell.length_c   1.000
_cell.angle_alpha   90.00
_cell.angle_beta   90.00
_cell.angle_gamma   90.00
#
_symmetry.space_group_name_H-M   'P 1'
#
loop_
_entity.id
_entity.type
_entity.pdbx_description
1 polymer ?
#
loop_
_entity_poly.entity_id
_entity_poly.type
_entity_poly.pdbx_seq_one_letter_code
_entity_poly.pdbx_strand_id
1 'polypeptide(L)'
;MYRHRHFSNSGWAMDEKRLQKIENLFISIDFEDKVYEYLYLFKYSYDMPILHPIPYNEENRTTRDENEMLKEKEIKESFERFKVNSLNLIHLIELTDIENHGNLGMYIARYYTDGKFDVSLYKKMICISGIEQVILSYVSWIYRNGDKSVVKRAKSLSKNYDGKDDLYVGVIRIENLIYIDHPLIMDEDEHIKQLYWSSKQIRIFNDKNTLKWVLSELKKYNNMISYIECLYDGLGMFEPEELFKYVADLKEFKNIQLSGSMVDFYLTKIMDSIGKSFNGQYDKYYEIMPIEMFFRDIIKWEKMKCTQYIFKKDPTFYAQIIDLIYLHEGEERNSRTNEKSDLSQNLFEFYYKALFCPCENNGDIDLHELKEWVNKFKEKLKEQKQSKLLGFVLGRLFAYSPIGKDGYYPHESIREIIEELADESLRNSYEIAEHNKRGVHSPDAGKTEKEMALRYKENADGIRIVYSESAKIYDNLCKSYYQESEAERRRAEDEW
;
A
#
# COMPACT_ATOMS: atom_id res chain seq x y z
N MET A 1 -10.03 38.14 7.73
CA MET A 1 -9.58 38.71 9.02
C MET A 1 -8.74 37.72 9.82
N TYR A 2 -9.28 36.56 10.23
CA TYR A 2 -8.58 35.54 11.03
C TYR A 2 -7.12 35.28 10.59
N ARG A 3 -6.87 34.93 9.32
CA ARG A 3 -5.51 34.63 8.83
C ARG A 3 -4.53 35.80 9.00
N HIS A 4 -4.97 37.06 8.85
CA HIS A 4 -4.09 38.22 9.06
C HIS A 4 -3.77 38.46 10.53
N ARG A 5 -4.70 38.19 11.46
CA ARG A 5 -4.44 38.28 12.90
C ARG A 5 -3.62 37.12 13.42
N HIS A 6 -3.89 35.91 12.94
CA HIS A 6 -3.14 34.73 13.31
C HIS A 6 -1.70 34.78 12.77
N PHE A 7 -1.49 35.21 11.54
CA PHE A 7 -0.15 35.36 10.96
C PHE A 7 0.30 36.84 10.93
N SER A 8 0.08 37.58 12.02
CA SER A 8 0.30 39.04 12.06
C SER A 8 1.74 39.47 11.78
N ASN A 9 2.72 38.60 12.00
CA ASN A 9 4.13 38.83 11.69
C ASN A 9 4.51 38.58 10.22
N SER A 10 3.60 38.08 9.39
CA SER A 10 3.87 37.81 7.98
C SER A 10 3.83 39.08 7.13
N GLY A 11 4.70 39.17 6.11
CA GLY A 11 4.77 40.34 5.22
C GLY A 11 3.50 40.63 4.40
N TRP A 12 2.59 39.67 4.29
CA TRP A 12 1.28 39.81 3.62
C TRP A 12 0.14 40.15 4.61
N ALA A 13 0.40 40.19 5.91
CA ALA A 13 -0.61 40.49 6.92
C ALA A 13 -1.06 41.96 6.82
N MET A 14 -2.37 42.21 6.86
CA MET A 14 -2.89 43.57 6.93
C MET A 14 -2.68 44.14 8.33
N ASP A 15 -2.44 45.46 8.43
CA ASP A 15 -2.32 46.14 9.72
C ASP A 15 -3.64 46.15 10.51
N GLU A 16 -3.55 46.19 11.84
CA GLU A 16 -4.71 46.10 12.71
C GLU A 16 -5.71 47.25 12.52
N LYS A 17 -5.27 48.44 12.10
CA LYS A 17 -6.20 49.57 11.83
C LYS A 17 -7.11 49.28 10.65
N ARG A 18 -6.60 48.61 9.60
CA ARG A 18 -7.42 48.14 8.47
C ARG A 18 -8.32 47.00 8.89
N LEU A 19 -7.81 46.04 9.66
CA LEU A 19 -8.61 44.91 10.15
C LEU A 19 -9.77 45.37 11.03
N GLN A 20 -9.58 46.36 11.90
CA GLN A 20 -10.67 46.92 12.72
C GLN A 20 -11.79 47.55 11.87
N LYS A 21 -11.46 48.19 10.74
CA LYS A 21 -12.49 48.71 9.82
C LYS A 21 -13.31 47.59 9.19
N ILE A 22 -12.65 46.51 8.79
CA ILE A 22 -13.32 45.33 8.23
C ILE A 22 -14.16 44.64 9.31
N GLU A 23 -13.67 44.55 10.54
CA GLU A 23 -14.42 43.99 11.68
C GLU A 23 -15.67 44.81 11.98
N ASN A 24 -15.58 46.15 12.01
CA ASN A 24 -16.74 47.00 12.23
C ASN A 24 -17.81 46.80 11.14
N LEU A 25 -17.39 46.63 9.88
CA LEU A 25 -18.29 46.28 8.78
C LEU A 25 -18.90 44.89 8.99
N PHE A 26 -18.09 43.90 9.37
CA PHE A 26 -18.55 42.55 9.64
C PHE A 26 -19.59 42.50 10.78
N ILE A 27 -19.35 43.19 11.90
CA ILE A 27 -20.29 43.28 13.03
C ILE A 27 -21.60 43.98 12.62
N SER A 28 -21.56 44.84 11.61
CA SER A 28 -22.76 45.50 11.09
C SER A 28 -23.60 44.65 10.12
N ILE A 29 -23.09 43.48 9.70
CA ILE A 29 -23.84 42.55 8.84
C ILE A 29 -24.88 41.85 9.70
N ASP A 30 -26.14 42.06 9.34
CA ASP A 30 -27.30 41.45 9.98
C ASP A 30 -28.04 40.58 8.95
N PHE A 31 -28.20 39.29 9.25
CA PHE A 31 -28.99 38.41 8.38
C PHE A 31 -30.46 38.46 8.82
N GLU A 32 -31.37 38.63 7.85
CA GLU A 32 -32.81 38.50 8.10
C GLU A 32 -33.14 37.12 8.69
N ASP A 33 -32.51 36.08 8.14
CA ASP A 33 -32.52 34.75 8.71
C ASP A 33 -31.30 34.52 9.60
N LYS A 34 -31.56 34.55 10.91
CA LYS A 34 -30.55 34.41 11.96
C LYS A 34 -29.82 33.08 11.96
N VAL A 35 -30.30 32.05 11.25
CA VAL A 35 -29.61 30.76 11.15
C VAL A 35 -28.29 30.89 10.35
N TYR A 36 -28.22 31.80 9.37
CA TYR A 36 -27.01 32.01 8.57
C TYR A 36 -25.81 32.47 9.38
N GLU A 37 -26.03 33.13 10.52
CA GLU A 37 -24.98 33.58 11.44
C GLU A 37 -24.17 32.41 12.03
N TYR A 38 -24.66 31.17 11.95
CA TYR A 38 -24.06 30.01 12.62
C TYR A 38 -23.34 29.05 11.66
N LEU A 39 -23.53 29.17 10.34
CA LEU A 39 -22.95 28.23 9.35
C LEU A 39 -21.42 28.17 9.39
N TYR A 40 -20.76 29.27 9.78
CA TYR A 40 -19.30 29.33 9.84
C TYR A 40 -18.68 28.40 10.91
N LEU A 41 -19.46 27.98 11.91
CA LEU A 41 -19.00 27.17 13.04
C LEU A 41 -18.58 25.76 12.63
N PHE A 42 -19.10 25.26 11.52
CA PHE A 42 -18.93 23.86 11.11
C PHE A 42 -17.79 23.65 10.11
N LYS A 43 -17.18 24.75 9.64
CA LYS A 43 -16.00 24.70 8.78
C LYS A 43 -14.90 23.89 9.46
N TYR A 44 -14.13 23.16 8.66
CA TYR A 44 -13.03 22.33 9.15
C TYR A 44 -12.15 23.13 10.15
N SER A 45 -11.73 22.51 11.26
CA SER A 45 -11.21 23.25 12.42
C SER A 45 -10.05 24.19 12.10
N TYR A 46 -9.19 23.86 11.13
CA TYR A 46 -8.11 24.75 10.67
C TYR A 46 -8.61 26.03 9.98
N ASP A 47 -9.79 25.98 9.37
CA ASP A 47 -10.41 27.07 8.62
C ASP A 47 -11.59 27.73 9.36
N MET A 48 -12.04 27.21 10.51
CA MET A 48 -13.04 27.87 11.34
C MET A 48 -12.48 29.20 11.88
N PRO A 49 -13.01 30.35 11.42
CA PRO A 49 -12.47 31.64 11.81
C PRO A 49 -12.98 32.04 13.19
N ILE A 50 -12.08 32.45 14.09
CA ILE A 50 -12.41 33.28 15.26
C ILE A 50 -11.98 34.73 15.01
N LEU A 51 -12.71 35.69 15.57
CA LEU A 51 -12.43 37.11 15.33
C LEU A 51 -11.08 37.53 15.92
N HIS A 52 -10.74 37.05 17.12
CA HIS A 52 -9.52 37.43 17.84
C HIS A 52 -8.66 36.20 18.15
N PRO A 53 -7.95 35.63 17.17
CA PRO A 53 -7.02 34.54 17.42
C PRO A 53 -5.76 35.03 18.13
N ILE A 54 -5.12 34.13 18.87
CA ILE A 54 -3.78 34.33 19.38
C ILE A 54 -2.81 34.24 18.18
N PRO A 55 -1.94 35.24 17.96
CA PRO A 55 -0.98 35.24 16.87
C PRO A 55 -0.02 34.06 16.94
N TYR A 56 0.20 33.41 15.80
CA TYR A 56 1.18 32.35 15.60
C TYR A 56 2.58 32.83 16.01
N ASN A 57 3.24 32.01 16.81
CA ASN A 57 4.61 32.22 17.25
C ASN A 57 5.39 30.90 17.06
N GLU A 58 6.45 30.94 16.25
CA GLU A 58 7.30 29.76 15.98
C GLU A 58 7.98 29.21 17.24
N GLU A 59 8.26 30.08 18.21
CA GLU A 59 8.91 29.72 19.47
C GLU A 59 7.91 29.17 20.50
N ASN A 60 6.62 29.49 20.37
CA ASN A 60 5.58 29.05 21.29
C ASN A 60 4.64 28.02 20.68
N ARG A 61 4.90 26.75 20.97
CA ARG A 61 4.10 25.62 20.48
C ARG A 61 2.69 25.55 21.08
N THR A 62 2.37 26.28 22.16
CA THR A 62 1.05 26.23 22.83
C THR A 62 -0.02 27.08 22.14
N THR A 63 0.38 28.05 21.31
CA THR A 63 -0.55 28.97 20.61
C THR A 63 -1.61 28.25 19.80
N ARG A 64 -1.28 27.07 19.26
CA ARG A 64 -2.23 26.23 18.54
C ARG A 64 -3.33 25.72 19.48
N ASP A 65 -2.94 25.14 20.61
CA ASP A 65 -3.86 24.54 21.57
C ASP A 65 -4.78 25.62 22.19
N GLU A 66 -4.22 26.80 22.48
CA GLU A 66 -4.98 27.94 23.01
C GLU A 66 -6.02 28.46 21.99
N ASN A 67 -5.68 28.51 20.70
CA ASN A 67 -6.64 28.88 19.66
C ASN A 67 -7.74 27.83 19.47
N GLU A 68 -7.43 26.54 19.62
CA GLU A 68 -8.44 25.48 19.62
C GLU A 68 -9.41 25.63 20.81
N MET A 69 -8.91 26.00 22.00
CA MET A 69 -9.77 26.31 23.14
C MET A 69 -10.70 27.51 22.88
N LEU A 70 -10.20 28.56 22.20
CA LEU A 70 -11.02 29.71 21.82
C LEU A 70 -12.12 29.34 20.82
N LYS A 71 -11.80 28.52 19.82
CA LYS A 71 -12.81 27.99 18.87
C LYS A 71 -13.85 27.17 19.61
N GLU A 72 -13.42 26.29 20.50
CA GLU A 72 -14.32 25.45 21.29
C GLU A 72 -15.29 26.28 22.13
N LYS A 73 -14.77 27.34 22.76
CA LYS A 73 -15.57 28.31 23.51
C LYS A 73 -16.59 29.03 22.63
N GLU A 74 -16.18 29.54 21.47
CA GLU A 74 -17.08 30.23 20.53
C GLU A 74 -18.22 29.32 20.05
N ILE A 75 -17.92 28.07 19.70
CA ILE A 75 -18.93 27.10 19.29
C ILE A 75 -19.93 26.87 20.42
N LYS A 76 -19.45 26.65 21.64
CA LYS A 76 -20.31 26.42 22.81
C LYS A 76 -21.23 27.62 23.06
N GLU A 77 -20.68 28.82 23.16
CA GLU A 77 -21.45 30.06 23.40
C GLU A 77 -22.43 30.34 22.24
N SER A 78 -22.04 30.07 21.01
CA SER A 78 -22.93 30.15 19.85
C SER A 78 -24.12 29.19 19.98
N PHE A 79 -23.91 27.93 20.35
CA PHE A 79 -25.02 26.99 20.56
C PHE A 79 -25.93 27.40 21.74
N GLU A 80 -25.38 28.00 22.79
CA GLU A 80 -26.18 28.59 23.88
C GLU A 80 -27.07 29.74 23.36
N ARG A 81 -26.50 30.67 22.58
CA ARG A 81 -27.26 31.75 21.93
C ARG A 81 -28.32 31.21 20.97
N PHE A 82 -27.98 30.17 20.20
CA PHE A 82 -28.90 29.54 19.25
C PHE A 82 -30.14 28.98 19.98
N LYS A 83 -29.94 28.30 21.13
CA LYS A 83 -31.03 27.79 21.97
C LYS A 83 -31.87 28.91 22.58
N VAL A 84 -31.24 29.93 23.18
CA VAL A 84 -31.94 31.05 23.84
C VAL A 84 -32.84 31.79 22.86
N ASN A 85 -32.37 31.99 21.63
CA ASN A 85 -33.14 32.65 20.58
C ASN A 85 -34.15 31.71 19.88
N SER A 86 -34.28 30.45 20.33
CA SER A 86 -35.21 29.46 19.77
C SER A 86 -35.10 29.31 18.25
N LEU A 87 -33.88 29.35 17.72
CA LEU A 87 -33.62 29.24 16.29
C LEU A 87 -33.87 27.82 15.78
N ASN A 88 -34.21 27.69 14.49
CA ASN A 88 -34.62 26.42 13.89
C ASN A 88 -33.40 25.56 13.54
N LEU A 89 -33.12 24.55 14.37
CA LEU A 89 -32.02 23.61 14.13
C LEU A 89 -32.19 22.78 12.84
N ILE A 90 -33.42 22.46 12.44
CA ILE A 90 -33.66 21.70 11.20
C ILE A 90 -33.25 22.55 9.99
N HIS A 91 -33.63 23.81 10.00
CA HIS A 91 -33.22 24.76 8.97
C HIS A 91 -31.69 24.92 8.91
N LEU A 92 -31.01 24.94 10.07
CA LEU A 92 -29.54 24.96 10.11
C LEU A 92 -28.92 23.71 9.44
N ILE A 93 -29.49 22.53 9.69
CA ILE A 93 -29.04 21.28 9.07
C ILE A 93 -29.22 21.33 7.56
N GLU A 94 -30.38 21.79 7.08
CA GLU A 94 -30.69 21.90 5.65
C GLU A 94 -29.79 22.89 4.91
N LEU A 95 -29.36 23.97 5.58
CA LEU A 95 -28.48 24.99 5.01
C LEU A 95 -26.99 24.61 5.03
N THR A 96 -26.58 23.61 5.82
CA THR A 96 -25.15 23.31 6.00
C THR A 96 -24.61 22.46 4.85
N ASP A 97 -23.49 22.90 4.28
CA ASP A 97 -22.79 22.18 3.22
C ASP A 97 -22.36 20.76 3.65
N ILE A 98 -22.44 19.80 2.72
CA ILE A 98 -22.17 18.37 2.95
C ILE A 98 -20.80 18.13 3.58
N GLU A 99 -19.79 18.91 3.17
CA GLU A 99 -18.42 18.84 3.71
C GLU A 99 -18.34 19.11 5.23
N ASN A 100 -19.32 19.83 5.78
CA ASN A 100 -19.35 20.25 7.17
C ASN A 100 -20.31 19.40 8.04
N HIS A 101 -21.05 18.46 7.43
CA HIS A 101 -22.03 17.62 8.12
C HIS A 101 -21.45 16.83 9.30
N GLY A 102 -20.21 16.37 9.17
CA GLY A 102 -19.51 15.64 10.24
C GLY A 102 -19.34 16.48 11.51
N ASN A 103 -18.85 17.71 11.36
CA ASN A 103 -18.68 18.65 12.48
C ASN A 103 -20.02 19.08 13.05
N LEU A 104 -21.01 19.35 12.18
CA LEU A 104 -22.36 19.72 12.61
C LEU A 104 -22.98 18.66 13.52
N GLY A 105 -23.02 17.40 13.10
CA GLY A 105 -23.59 16.32 13.91
C GLY A 105 -22.90 16.18 15.26
N MET A 106 -21.55 16.26 15.25
CA MET A 106 -20.74 16.24 16.47
C MET A 106 -21.09 17.39 17.44
N TYR A 107 -21.18 18.63 16.93
CA TYR A 107 -21.46 19.80 17.77
C TYR A 107 -22.92 19.86 18.24
N ILE A 108 -23.87 19.36 17.44
CA ILE A 108 -25.26 19.15 17.91
C ILE A 108 -25.26 18.21 19.11
N ALA A 109 -24.57 17.07 19.02
CA ALA A 109 -24.49 16.12 20.13
C ALA A 109 -23.83 16.75 21.36
N ARG A 110 -22.70 17.42 21.16
CA ARG A 110 -21.89 17.97 22.25
C ARG A 110 -22.54 19.15 22.96
N TYR A 111 -23.06 20.12 22.21
CA TYR A 111 -23.48 21.42 22.72
C TYR A 111 -24.98 21.67 22.60
N TYR A 112 -25.66 21.12 21.59
CA TYR A 112 -27.10 21.32 21.46
C TYR A 112 -27.90 20.37 22.37
N THR A 113 -27.53 19.09 22.43
CA THR A 113 -28.23 18.10 23.27
C THR A 113 -27.48 17.71 24.54
N ASP A 114 -26.40 18.43 24.87
CA ASP A 114 -25.59 18.25 26.09
C ASP A 114 -25.15 16.78 26.29
N GLY A 115 -24.78 16.14 25.17
CA GLY A 115 -24.36 14.75 25.10
C GLY A 115 -25.44 13.70 25.29
N LYS A 116 -26.71 14.11 25.28
CA LYS A 116 -27.86 13.19 25.42
C LYS A 116 -28.50 12.93 24.07
N PHE A 117 -29.05 11.73 23.92
CA PHE A 117 -29.80 11.36 22.73
C PHE A 117 -31.23 11.90 22.79
N ASP A 118 -31.50 12.97 22.05
CA ASP A 118 -32.84 13.50 21.84
C ASP A 118 -33.57 12.71 20.73
N VAL A 119 -34.57 11.92 21.13
CA VAL A 119 -35.40 11.10 20.23
C VAL A 119 -36.29 11.96 19.33
N SER A 120 -36.78 13.10 19.83
CA SER A 120 -37.65 14.00 19.04
C SER A 120 -36.84 14.65 17.92
N LEU A 121 -35.65 15.15 18.25
CA LEU A 121 -34.72 15.70 17.25
C LEU A 121 -34.31 14.64 16.23
N TYR A 122 -33.96 13.42 16.69
CA TYR A 122 -33.60 12.34 15.80
C TYR A 122 -34.69 12.01 14.77
N LYS A 123 -35.95 11.92 15.23
CA LYS A 123 -37.11 11.69 14.36
C LYS A 123 -37.30 12.78 13.30
N LYS A 124 -36.94 14.03 13.62
CA LYS A 124 -36.98 15.13 12.64
C LYS A 124 -35.82 15.02 11.64
N MET A 125 -34.61 14.70 12.10
CA MET A 125 -33.44 14.53 11.23
C MET A 125 -33.65 13.41 10.21
N ILE A 126 -34.19 12.27 10.62
CA ILE A 126 -34.46 11.15 9.69
C ILE A 126 -35.55 11.46 8.62
N CYS A 127 -36.22 12.62 8.68
CA CYS A 127 -37.14 13.06 7.64
C CYS A 127 -36.46 13.92 6.56
N ILE A 128 -35.18 14.26 6.72
CA ILE A 128 -34.40 15.09 5.80
C ILE A 128 -33.51 14.16 4.98
N SER A 129 -33.54 14.25 3.65
CA SER A 129 -32.69 13.43 2.78
C SER A 129 -31.27 13.99 2.67
N GLY A 130 -30.26 13.12 2.62
CA GLY A 130 -28.87 13.52 2.32
C GLY A 130 -28.10 14.10 3.51
N ILE A 131 -28.52 13.80 4.74
CA ILE A 131 -27.86 14.25 5.98
C ILE A 131 -27.33 13.08 6.82
N GLU A 132 -27.09 11.93 6.19
CA GLU A 132 -26.64 10.69 6.85
C GLU A 132 -25.41 10.96 7.72
N GLN A 133 -24.47 11.77 7.21
CA GLN A 133 -23.23 12.08 7.93
C GLN A 133 -23.47 12.94 9.19
N VAL A 134 -24.47 13.83 9.20
CA VAL A 134 -24.89 14.57 10.40
C VAL A 134 -25.40 13.59 11.45
N ILE A 135 -26.29 12.69 11.04
CA ILE A 135 -26.93 11.71 11.93
C ILE A 135 -25.87 10.76 12.51
N LEU A 136 -25.01 10.20 11.66
CA LEU A 136 -23.94 9.29 12.08
C LEU A 136 -22.95 9.96 13.03
N SER A 137 -22.59 11.22 12.77
CA SER A 137 -21.65 11.96 13.64
C SER A 137 -22.28 12.32 14.98
N TYR A 138 -23.57 12.67 15.00
CA TYR A 138 -24.34 12.90 16.22
C TYR A 138 -24.41 11.63 17.10
N VAL A 139 -24.79 10.50 16.52
CA VAL A 139 -24.86 9.21 17.25
C VAL A 139 -23.48 8.74 17.70
N SER A 140 -22.47 8.87 16.83
CA SER A 140 -21.09 8.46 17.11
C SER A 140 -20.47 9.24 18.27
N TRP A 141 -20.70 10.56 18.33
CA TRP A 141 -20.18 11.38 19.42
C TRP A 141 -20.80 10.98 20.76
N ILE A 142 -22.12 10.79 20.82
CA ILE A 142 -22.83 10.35 22.04
C ILE A 142 -22.32 8.96 22.46
N TYR A 143 -22.21 8.03 21.51
CA TYR A 143 -21.71 6.68 21.79
C TYR A 143 -20.30 6.71 22.38
N ARG A 144 -19.40 7.51 21.81
CA ARG A 144 -18.00 7.59 22.27
C ARG A 144 -17.86 8.24 23.65
N ASN A 145 -18.68 9.26 23.94
CA ASN A 145 -18.51 10.12 25.12
C ASN A 145 -19.53 9.88 26.25
N GLY A 146 -20.46 8.94 26.11
CA GLY A 146 -21.42 8.66 27.16
C GLY A 146 -22.26 7.42 26.91
N ASP A 147 -23.45 7.61 26.36
CA ASP A 147 -24.51 6.60 26.33
C ASP A 147 -24.32 5.57 25.21
N LYS A 148 -23.84 4.37 25.56
CA LYS A 148 -23.66 3.25 24.61
C LYS A 148 -24.98 2.74 24.01
N SER A 149 -26.09 2.88 24.72
CA SER A 149 -27.41 2.44 24.24
C SER A 149 -27.94 3.27 23.07
N VAL A 150 -27.30 4.41 22.77
CA VAL A 150 -27.67 5.30 21.67
C VAL A 150 -27.72 4.56 20.34
N VAL A 151 -26.79 3.64 20.06
CA VAL A 151 -26.74 2.89 18.80
C VAL A 151 -27.98 2.02 18.65
N LYS A 152 -28.40 1.31 19.70
CA LYS A 152 -29.61 0.46 19.67
C LYS A 152 -30.88 1.29 19.41
N ARG A 153 -30.99 2.46 20.05
CA ARG A 153 -32.14 3.36 19.86
C ARG A 153 -32.14 4.01 18.47
N ALA A 154 -31.00 4.50 18.01
CA ALA A 154 -30.84 5.06 16.68
C ALA A 154 -31.15 4.01 15.60
N LYS A 155 -30.63 2.78 15.75
CA LYS A 155 -30.91 1.64 14.87
C LYS A 155 -32.42 1.40 14.74
N SER A 156 -33.15 1.33 15.86
CA SER A 156 -34.61 1.11 15.82
C SER A 156 -35.39 2.23 15.11
N LEU A 157 -34.87 3.46 15.13
CA LEU A 157 -35.52 4.63 14.53
C LEU A 157 -35.11 4.85 13.06
N SER A 158 -34.01 4.25 12.61
CA SER A 158 -33.44 4.50 11.28
C SER A 158 -33.94 3.57 10.19
N LYS A 159 -34.82 2.61 10.55
CA LYS A 159 -35.44 1.71 9.56
C LYS A 159 -36.23 2.55 8.55
N ASN A 160 -36.05 2.25 7.26
CA ASN A 160 -36.74 2.91 6.14
C ASN A 160 -36.42 4.41 5.94
N TYR A 161 -35.26 4.90 6.39
CA TYR A 161 -34.84 6.30 6.20
C TYR A 161 -34.85 6.72 4.72
N ASP A 162 -34.30 5.90 3.84
CA ASP A 162 -34.12 6.18 2.41
C ASP A 162 -34.49 4.98 1.50
N GLY A 163 -34.92 3.87 2.10
CA GLY A 163 -35.19 2.61 1.41
C GLY A 163 -33.94 1.87 0.90
N LYS A 164 -32.73 2.30 1.30
CA LYS A 164 -31.44 1.70 0.90
C LYS A 164 -30.65 1.11 2.06
N ASP A 165 -31.11 1.31 3.29
CA ASP A 165 -30.50 0.81 4.53
C ASP A 165 -29.09 1.37 4.82
N ASP A 166 -28.60 2.34 4.06
CA ASP A 166 -27.26 2.92 4.22
C ASP A 166 -27.09 3.56 5.61
N LEU A 167 -28.05 4.41 6.02
CA LEU A 167 -28.05 4.99 7.36
C LEU A 167 -28.18 3.91 8.45
N TYR A 168 -29.06 2.93 8.23
CA TYR A 168 -29.32 1.86 9.20
C TYR A 168 -28.04 1.04 9.47
N VAL A 169 -27.36 0.60 8.41
CA VAL A 169 -26.06 -0.08 8.49
C VAL A 169 -24.99 0.84 9.08
N GLY A 170 -24.95 2.11 8.66
CA GLY A 170 -24.02 3.11 9.19
C GLY A 170 -24.14 3.27 10.70
N VAL A 171 -25.35 3.28 11.25
CA VAL A 171 -25.59 3.36 12.70
C VAL A 171 -25.07 2.11 13.40
N ILE A 172 -25.32 0.90 12.87
CA ILE A 172 -24.80 -0.34 13.47
C ILE A 172 -23.27 -0.32 13.52
N ARG A 173 -22.60 0.21 12.49
CA ARG A 173 -21.13 0.34 12.42
C ARG A 173 -20.53 1.30 13.44
N ILE A 174 -21.36 2.08 14.15
CA ILE A 174 -20.89 2.92 15.24
C ILE A 174 -20.51 2.09 16.48
N GLU A 175 -21.12 0.92 16.63
CA GLU A 175 -20.80 0.01 17.73
C GLU A 175 -19.35 -0.48 17.65
N ASN A 176 -18.68 -0.52 18.80
CA ASN A 176 -17.43 -1.24 18.92
C ASN A 176 -17.73 -2.73 18.97
N LEU A 177 -17.14 -3.47 18.05
CA LEU A 177 -17.29 -4.92 18.00
C LEU A 177 -16.50 -5.54 19.15
N ILE A 178 -17.21 -6.26 20.01
CA ILE A 178 -16.65 -7.09 21.07
C ILE A 178 -17.46 -8.39 21.04
N TYR A 179 -16.83 -9.51 20.66
CA TYR A 179 -17.53 -10.76 20.36
C TYR A 179 -18.38 -11.27 21.54
N ILE A 180 -17.85 -11.19 22.77
CA ILE A 180 -18.56 -11.66 23.97
C ILE A 180 -19.81 -10.82 24.30
N ASP A 181 -19.84 -9.57 23.85
CA ASP A 181 -20.96 -8.66 24.09
C ASP A 181 -22.11 -8.86 23.08
N HIS A 182 -21.96 -9.81 22.15
CA HIS A 182 -22.93 -10.13 21.09
C HIS A 182 -23.35 -8.88 20.28
N PRO A 183 -22.45 -8.35 19.43
CA PRO A 183 -22.68 -7.11 18.69
C PRO A 183 -23.97 -7.14 17.86
N LEU A 184 -24.60 -5.98 17.70
CA LEU A 184 -25.92 -5.81 17.08
C LEU A 184 -26.00 -6.36 15.65
N ILE A 185 -24.88 -6.49 14.94
CA ILE A 185 -24.83 -7.05 13.59
C ILE A 185 -25.05 -8.57 13.56
N MET A 186 -24.79 -9.28 14.66
CA MET A 186 -24.96 -10.74 14.72
C MET A 186 -26.43 -11.17 14.54
N ASP A 187 -27.36 -10.34 15.04
CA ASP A 187 -28.80 -10.61 15.00
C ASP A 187 -29.48 -10.17 13.70
N GLU A 188 -28.75 -9.52 12.79
CA GLU A 188 -29.34 -9.02 11.55
C GLU A 188 -29.50 -10.12 10.49
N ASP A 189 -30.38 -9.86 9.53
CA ASP A 189 -30.56 -10.72 8.37
C ASP A 189 -29.36 -10.65 7.41
N GLU A 190 -29.34 -11.56 6.44
CA GLU A 190 -28.24 -11.69 5.48
C GLU A 190 -28.10 -10.46 4.56
N HIS A 191 -29.17 -9.71 4.29
CA HIS A 191 -29.10 -8.51 3.46
C HIS A 191 -28.30 -7.41 4.18
N ILE A 192 -28.66 -7.14 5.43
CA ILE A 192 -27.96 -6.15 6.26
C ILE A 192 -26.52 -6.58 6.55
N LYS A 193 -26.28 -7.88 6.82
CA LYS A 193 -24.92 -8.41 7.00
C LYS A 193 -24.07 -8.23 5.75
N GLN A 194 -24.62 -8.49 4.56
CA GLN A 194 -23.91 -8.25 3.30
C GLN A 194 -23.51 -6.77 3.16
N LEU A 195 -24.42 -5.83 3.41
CA LEU A 195 -24.12 -4.39 3.33
C LEU A 195 -23.06 -3.96 4.36
N TYR A 196 -23.18 -4.46 5.60
CA TYR A 196 -22.25 -4.15 6.68
C TYR A 196 -20.83 -4.63 6.36
N TRP A 197 -20.67 -5.93 6.06
CA TRP A 197 -19.36 -6.55 5.91
C TRP A 197 -18.69 -6.26 4.57
N SER A 198 -19.43 -5.81 3.55
CA SER A 198 -18.84 -5.35 2.27
C SER A 198 -18.23 -3.94 2.35
N SER A 199 -18.40 -3.23 3.48
CA SER A 199 -17.97 -1.84 3.61
C SER A 199 -16.48 -1.69 3.89
N LYS A 200 -15.91 -0.54 3.48
CA LYS A 200 -14.47 -0.24 3.54
C LYS A 200 -13.89 0.11 4.91
N GLN A 201 -14.70 0.20 5.97
CA GLN A 201 -14.19 0.57 7.30
C GLN A 201 -14.78 -0.33 8.38
N ILE A 202 -13.97 -1.24 8.89
CA ILE A 202 -14.27 -2.05 10.07
C ILE A 202 -13.22 -1.68 11.12
N ARG A 203 -13.68 -1.41 12.35
CA ARG A 203 -12.87 -0.74 13.38
C ARG A 203 -11.80 -1.65 13.98
N ILE A 204 -10.78 -1.03 14.57
CA ILE A 204 -9.68 -1.64 15.32
C ILE A 204 -10.20 -2.47 16.51
N PHE A 205 -9.58 -3.65 16.71
CA PHE A 205 -9.96 -4.64 17.73
C PHE A 205 -8.94 -4.71 18.85
N ASN A 206 -9.40 -4.81 20.09
CA ASN A 206 -8.52 -4.91 21.27
C ASN A 206 -8.33 -6.35 21.75
N ASP A 207 -9.05 -7.31 21.21
CA ASP A 207 -8.97 -8.71 21.64
C ASP A 207 -8.97 -9.70 20.48
N LYS A 208 -8.26 -10.81 20.70
CA LYS A 208 -8.04 -11.87 19.71
C LYS A 208 -9.33 -12.56 19.29
N ASN A 209 -10.28 -12.80 20.20
CA ASN A 209 -11.49 -13.56 19.88
C ASN A 209 -12.40 -12.76 18.93
N THR A 210 -12.57 -11.48 19.20
CA THR A 210 -13.30 -10.58 18.30
C THR A 210 -12.65 -10.50 16.93
N LEU A 211 -11.32 -10.35 16.88
CA LEU A 211 -10.61 -10.30 15.62
C LEU A 211 -10.81 -11.59 14.79
N LYS A 212 -10.73 -12.77 15.42
CA LYS A 212 -10.99 -14.05 14.74
C LYS A 212 -12.39 -14.12 14.15
N TRP A 213 -13.40 -13.71 14.93
CA TRP A 213 -14.78 -13.68 14.46
C TRP A 213 -14.93 -12.72 13.27
N VAL A 214 -14.38 -11.51 13.36
CA VAL A 214 -14.41 -10.53 12.27
C VAL A 214 -13.73 -11.06 11.01
N LEU A 215 -12.55 -11.67 11.12
CA LEU A 215 -11.88 -12.28 9.98
C LEU A 215 -12.75 -13.35 9.31
N SER A 216 -13.46 -14.16 10.11
CA SER A 216 -14.38 -15.17 9.57
C SER A 216 -15.57 -14.55 8.81
N GLU A 217 -16.14 -13.47 9.32
CA GLU A 217 -17.23 -12.75 8.66
C GLU A 217 -16.74 -12.05 7.38
N LEU A 218 -15.59 -11.37 7.45
CA LEU A 218 -14.94 -10.72 6.31
C LEU A 218 -14.64 -11.71 5.17
N LYS A 219 -14.20 -12.93 5.51
CA LYS A 219 -14.01 -14.03 4.56
C LYS A 219 -15.35 -14.45 3.96
N LYS A 220 -16.38 -14.69 4.79
CA LYS A 220 -17.74 -15.07 4.35
C LYS A 220 -18.32 -14.07 3.35
N TYR A 221 -18.15 -12.78 3.59
CA TYR A 221 -18.70 -11.69 2.76
C TYR A 221 -17.72 -11.13 1.73
N ASN A 222 -16.58 -11.80 1.51
CA ASN A 222 -15.63 -11.50 0.45
C ASN A 222 -15.02 -10.08 0.50
N ASN A 223 -14.73 -9.57 1.70
CA ASN A 223 -14.10 -8.27 1.88
C ASN A 223 -12.59 -8.42 2.21
N MET A 224 -11.81 -8.64 1.16
CA MET A 224 -10.37 -8.91 1.24
C MET A 224 -9.58 -7.71 1.79
N ILE A 225 -9.95 -6.48 1.44
CA ILE A 225 -9.23 -5.27 1.84
C ILE A 225 -9.28 -5.10 3.36
N SER A 226 -10.48 -5.11 3.93
CA SER A 226 -10.65 -5.01 5.39
C SER A 226 -10.07 -6.24 6.10
N TYR A 227 -10.08 -7.42 5.48
CA TYR A 227 -9.46 -8.63 6.04
C TYR A 227 -7.95 -8.46 6.21
N ILE A 228 -7.26 -7.93 5.19
CA ILE A 228 -5.82 -7.64 5.24
C ILE A 228 -5.52 -6.59 6.31
N GLU A 229 -6.32 -5.52 6.39
CA GLU A 229 -6.17 -4.48 7.42
C GLU A 229 -6.33 -5.07 8.82
N CYS A 230 -7.35 -5.90 9.05
CA CYS A 230 -7.56 -6.61 10.32
C CYS A 230 -6.39 -7.53 10.67
N LEU A 231 -5.81 -8.24 9.70
CA LEU A 231 -4.61 -9.06 9.93
C LEU A 231 -3.40 -8.22 10.31
N TYR A 232 -3.23 -7.06 9.67
CA TYR A 232 -2.15 -6.13 9.98
C TYR A 232 -2.27 -5.57 11.41
N ASP A 233 -3.45 -5.09 11.78
CA ASP A 233 -3.74 -4.59 13.13
C ASP A 233 -3.55 -5.68 14.20
N GLY A 234 -3.86 -6.93 13.82
CA GLY A 234 -3.75 -8.11 14.67
C GLY A 234 -2.38 -8.79 14.70
N LEU A 235 -1.33 -8.26 14.07
CA LEU A 235 -0.05 -8.95 13.93
C LEU A 235 0.55 -9.40 15.26
N GLY A 236 0.37 -8.63 16.33
CA GLY A 236 0.84 -8.97 17.68
C GLY A 236 -0.05 -9.94 18.46
N MET A 237 -1.19 -10.36 17.90
CA MET A 237 -2.18 -11.21 18.58
C MET A 237 -2.16 -12.66 18.10
N PHE A 238 -1.55 -12.96 16.96
CA PHE A 238 -1.53 -14.29 16.35
C PHE A 238 -0.20 -15.00 16.58
N GLU A 239 -0.27 -16.31 16.80
CA GLU A 239 0.92 -17.16 16.67
C GLU A 239 1.30 -17.27 15.19
N PRO A 240 2.58 -17.50 14.83
CA PRO A 240 3.04 -17.55 13.44
C PRO A 240 2.24 -18.49 12.53
N GLU A 241 1.95 -19.72 12.99
CA GLU A 241 1.19 -20.71 12.23
C GLU A 241 -0.27 -20.31 12.03
N GLU A 242 -0.82 -19.59 13.01
CA GLU A 242 -2.18 -19.07 12.95
C GLU A 242 -2.27 -17.90 11.96
N LEU A 243 -1.33 -16.96 12.02
CA LEU A 243 -1.22 -15.87 11.06
C LEU A 243 -1.06 -16.41 9.63
N PHE A 244 -0.20 -17.42 9.45
CA PHE A 244 0.00 -18.04 8.14
C PHE A 244 -1.28 -18.66 7.58
N LYS A 245 -2.09 -19.34 8.42
CA LYS A 245 -3.38 -19.89 7.98
C LYS A 245 -4.34 -18.80 7.50
N TYR A 246 -4.44 -17.69 8.23
CA TYR A 246 -5.27 -16.57 7.78
C TYR A 246 -4.76 -15.91 6.50
N VAL A 247 -3.45 -15.80 6.32
CA VAL A 247 -2.89 -15.32 5.05
C VAL A 247 -3.16 -16.31 3.92
N ALA A 248 -3.14 -17.62 4.20
CA ALA A 248 -3.47 -18.65 3.21
C ALA A 248 -4.92 -18.56 2.71
N ASP A 249 -5.86 -18.19 3.59
CA ASP A 249 -7.27 -17.96 3.25
C ASP A 249 -7.46 -16.90 2.16
N LEU A 250 -6.51 -15.98 1.99
CA LEU A 250 -6.60 -14.91 0.98
C LEU A 250 -6.75 -15.43 -0.46
N LYS A 251 -6.30 -16.66 -0.73
CA LYS A 251 -6.47 -17.31 -2.04
C LYS A 251 -7.92 -17.69 -2.35
N GLU A 252 -8.78 -17.76 -1.33
CA GLU A 252 -10.19 -18.16 -1.47
C GLU A 252 -11.11 -16.97 -1.77
N PHE A 253 -10.61 -15.73 -1.64
CA PHE A 253 -11.38 -14.53 -1.95
C PHE A 253 -11.60 -14.38 -3.46
N LYS A 254 -12.81 -13.96 -3.83
CA LYS A 254 -13.23 -13.63 -5.20
C LYS A 254 -12.84 -12.18 -5.51
N ASN A 255 -12.37 -11.92 -6.73
CA ASN A 255 -11.96 -10.60 -7.24
C ASN A 255 -10.75 -9.99 -6.52
N ILE A 256 -9.54 -10.35 -6.97
CA ILE A 256 -8.24 -9.90 -6.44
C ILE A 256 -7.85 -8.50 -6.97
N GLN A 257 -8.81 -7.62 -7.25
CA GLN A 257 -8.48 -6.24 -7.62
C GLN A 257 -8.12 -5.45 -6.36
N LEU A 258 -6.95 -5.78 -5.81
CA LEU A 258 -6.31 -5.00 -4.76
C LEU A 258 -5.80 -3.72 -5.42
N SER A 259 -6.35 -2.58 -5.00
CA SER A 259 -5.92 -1.27 -5.45
C SER A 259 -5.73 -0.37 -4.24
N GLY A 260 -4.53 0.18 -4.09
CA GLY A 260 -4.23 1.18 -3.07
C GLY A 260 -2.95 0.90 -2.29
N SER A 261 -2.11 1.93 -2.17
CA SER A 261 -0.80 1.89 -1.51
C SER A 261 -0.81 1.41 -0.05
N MET A 262 -1.92 1.56 0.66
CA MET A 262 -2.07 1.11 2.05
C MET A 262 -2.17 -0.42 2.15
N VAL A 263 -2.92 -1.07 1.25
CA VAL A 263 -3.05 -2.53 1.24
C VAL A 263 -1.69 -3.17 0.92
N ASP A 264 -0.94 -2.58 0.00
CA ASP A 264 0.42 -3.02 -0.34
C ASP A 264 1.35 -2.94 0.87
N PHE A 265 1.25 -1.84 1.63
CA PHE A 265 1.99 -1.67 2.88
C PHE A 265 1.62 -2.73 3.92
N TYR A 266 0.32 -2.97 4.15
CA TYR A 266 -0.17 -3.97 5.10
C TYR A 266 0.29 -5.39 4.73
N LEU A 267 0.07 -5.82 3.48
CA LEU A 267 0.51 -7.14 3.00
C LEU A 267 2.02 -7.30 3.13
N THR A 268 2.79 -6.27 2.76
CA THR A 268 4.25 -6.30 2.90
C THR A 268 4.66 -6.51 4.36
N LYS A 269 4.01 -5.85 5.32
CA LYS A 269 4.31 -5.99 6.75
C LYS A 269 3.91 -7.36 7.30
N ILE A 270 2.76 -7.88 6.87
CA ILE A 270 2.31 -9.23 7.24
C ILE A 270 3.31 -10.28 6.73
N MET A 271 3.73 -10.17 5.47
CA MET A 271 4.69 -11.11 4.88
C MET A 271 6.10 -10.97 5.46
N ASP A 272 6.53 -9.76 5.81
CA ASP A 272 7.77 -9.56 6.59
C ASP A 272 7.70 -10.29 7.95
N SER A 273 6.53 -10.32 8.60
CA SER A 273 6.33 -11.04 9.86
C SER A 273 6.41 -12.55 9.66
N ILE A 274 5.69 -13.10 8.67
CA ILE A 274 5.75 -14.53 8.31
C ILE A 274 7.18 -14.95 7.96
N GLY A 275 7.87 -14.19 7.09
CA GLY A 275 9.23 -14.49 6.67
C GLY A 275 10.24 -14.48 7.81
N LYS A 276 10.05 -13.63 8.84
CA LYS A 276 10.87 -13.64 10.05
C LYS A 276 10.60 -14.87 10.91
N SER A 277 9.32 -15.20 11.16
CA SER A 277 8.94 -16.30 12.04
C SER A 277 9.34 -17.67 11.50
N PHE A 278 9.30 -17.86 10.17
CA PHE A 278 9.66 -19.12 9.52
C PHE A 278 11.08 -19.13 8.93
N ASN A 279 11.92 -18.13 9.23
CA ASN A 279 13.27 -18.06 8.66
C ASN A 279 14.10 -19.31 8.99
N GLY A 280 14.62 -19.97 7.96
CA GLY A 280 15.41 -21.20 8.09
C GLY A 280 14.57 -22.48 8.27
N GLN A 281 13.24 -22.38 8.31
CA GLN A 281 12.34 -23.54 8.32
C GLN A 281 11.99 -23.94 6.89
N TYR A 282 12.93 -24.59 6.20
CA TYR A 282 12.83 -24.84 4.75
C TYR A 282 11.61 -25.66 4.32
N ASP A 283 11.09 -26.54 5.16
CA ASP A 283 9.84 -27.27 4.88
C ASP A 283 8.65 -26.31 4.69
N LYS A 284 8.62 -25.21 5.46
CA LYS A 284 7.59 -24.17 5.37
C LYS A 284 7.72 -23.30 4.13
N TYR A 285 8.89 -23.21 3.51
CA TYR A 285 9.08 -22.35 2.34
C TYR A 285 8.19 -22.79 1.17
N TYR A 286 7.97 -24.10 1.00
CA TYR A 286 7.07 -24.63 -0.02
C TYR A 286 5.59 -24.29 0.24
N GLU A 287 5.19 -24.09 1.51
CA GLU A 287 3.85 -23.64 1.87
C GLU A 287 3.69 -22.11 1.66
N ILE A 288 4.75 -21.34 1.92
CA ILE A 288 4.75 -19.87 1.86
C ILE A 288 4.93 -19.35 0.42
N MET A 289 5.76 -19.99 -0.41
CA MET A 289 6.02 -19.55 -1.79
C MET A 289 4.74 -19.36 -2.62
N PRO A 290 3.74 -20.25 -2.60
CA PRO A 290 2.51 -20.02 -3.35
C PRO A 290 1.72 -18.77 -2.92
N ILE A 291 1.92 -18.27 -1.69
CA ILE A 291 1.36 -17.00 -1.22
C ILE A 291 2.19 -15.82 -1.76
N GLU A 292 3.51 -15.89 -1.64
CA GLU A 292 4.40 -14.88 -2.23
C GLU A 292 4.09 -14.71 -3.73
N MET A 293 3.99 -15.82 -4.47
CA MET A 293 3.67 -15.83 -5.90
C MET A 293 2.26 -15.31 -6.22
N PHE A 294 1.29 -15.54 -5.34
CA PHE A 294 -0.06 -15.00 -5.49
C PHE A 294 -0.06 -13.47 -5.40
N PHE A 295 0.80 -12.90 -4.55
CA PHE A 295 0.96 -11.46 -4.35
C PHE A 295 2.20 -10.86 -5.01
N ARG A 296 2.76 -11.50 -6.05
CA ARG A 296 4.01 -11.09 -6.71
C ARG A 296 4.03 -9.68 -7.29
N ASP A 297 2.86 -9.11 -7.59
CA ASP A 297 2.74 -7.75 -8.12
C ASP A 297 2.78 -6.68 -7.00
N ILE A 298 2.60 -7.11 -5.75
CA ILE A 298 2.61 -6.28 -4.53
C ILE A 298 3.91 -6.49 -3.75
N ILE A 299 4.27 -7.75 -3.50
CA ILE A 299 5.46 -8.13 -2.75
C ILE A 299 6.65 -8.09 -3.71
N LYS A 300 7.57 -7.15 -3.47
CA LYS A 300 8.78 -7.03 -4.27
C LYS A 300 9.65 -8.28 -4.18
N TRP A 301 10.33 -8.61 -5.28
CA TRP A 301 11.19 -9.79 -5.41
C TRP A 301 12.18 -9.95 -4.27
N GLU A 302 12.83 -8.87 -3.83
CA GLU A 302 13.85 -8.88 -2.76
C GLU A 302 13.28 -9.35 -1.41
N LYS A 303 11.97 -9.26 -1.23
CA LYS A 303 11.26 -9.72 -0.03
C LYS A 303 10.70 -11.14 -0.13
N MET A 304 10.64 -11.72 -1.33
CA MET A 304 10.12 -13.07 -1.58
C MET A 304 11.17 -14.16 -1.27
N LYS A 305 11.63 -14.21 -0.03
CA LYS A 305 12.76 -15.06 0.37
C LYS A 305 12.48 -16.55 0.16
N CYS A 306 11.24 -16.99 0.37
CA CYS A 306 10.88 -18.40 0.21
C CYS A 306 10.93 -18.80 -1.26
N THR A 307 10.38 -17.94 -2.13
CA THR A 307 10.41 -18.12 -3.59
C THR A 307 11.84 -18.08 -4.13
N GLN A 308 12.66 -17.13 -3.70
CA GLN A 308 14.08 -17.06 -4.05
C GLN A 308 14.82 -18.35 -3.68
N TYR A 309 14.64 -18.85 -2.46
CA TYR A 309 15.25 -20.10 -2.01
C TYR A 309 14.85 -21.28 -2.90
N ILE A 310 13.55 -21.45 -3.18
CA ILE A 310 13.06 -22.56 -4.00
C ILE A 310 13.61 -22.48 -5.42
N PHE A 311 13.62 -21.29 -6.04
CA PHE A 311 14.14 -21.13 -7.40
C PHE A 311 15.64 -21.44 -7.48
N LYS A 312 16.41 -21.07 -6.45
CA LYS A 312 17.83 -21.38 -6.34
C LYS A 312 18.10 -22.87 -6.15
N LYS A 313 17.25 -23.58 -5.40
CA LYS A 313 17.43 -25.01 -5.08
C LYS A 313 16.91 -25.94 -6.16
N ASP A 314 15.79 -25.58 -6.81
CA ASP A 314 15.12 -26.42 -7.80
C ASP A 314 14.64 -25.59 -9.02
N PRO A 315 15.10 -25.90 -10.23
CA PRO A 315 14.73 -25.17 -11.44
C PRO A 315 13.27 -25.37 -11.88
N THR A 316 12.55 -26.35 -11.31
CA THR A 316 11.27 -26.83 -11.86
C THR A 316 10.21 -25.73 -11.92
N PHE A 317 10.01 -24.96 -10.84
CA PHE A 317 9.03 -23.88 -10.82
C PHE A 317 9.42 -22.73 -11.75
N TYR A 318 10.71 -22.41 -11.82
CA TYR A 318 11.19 -21.37 -12.72
C TYR A 318 11.03 -21.76 -14.20
N ALA A 319 11.29 -23.04 -14.54
CA ALA A 319 11.01 -23.59 -15.87
C ALA A 319 9.51 -23.55 -16.22
N GLN A 320 8.61 -23.76 -15.25
CA GLN A 320 7.17 -23.62 -15.47
C GLN A 320 6.77 -22.17 -15.78
N ILE A 321 7.44 -21.16 -15.20
CA ILE A 321 7.18 -19.76 -15.56
C ILE A 321 7.60 -19.51 -17.02
N ILE A 322 8.76 -20.03 -17.43
CA ILE A 322 9.29 -19.91 -18.80
C ILE A 322 8.34 -20.57 -19.82
N ASP A 323 7.80 -21.75 -19.48
CA ASP A 323 6.81 -22.48 -20.27
C ASP A 323 5.58 -21.63 -20.59
N LEU A 324 5.11 -20.84 -19.61
CA LEU A 324 3.94 -19.99 -19.76
C LEU A 324 4.21 -18.72 -20.58
N ILE A 325 5.40 -18.12 -20.44
CA ILE A 325 5.69 -16.80 -21.04
C ILE A 325 6.32 -16.89 -22.44
N TYR A 326 7.07 -17.94 -22.76
CA TYR A 326 7.75 -18.09 -24.05
C TYR A 326 7.06 -19.12 -24.95
N LEU A 327 7.15 -18.93 -26.26
CA LEU A 327 6.63 -19.87 -27.26
C LEU A 327 7.41 -21.19 -27.25
N HIS A 328 6.72 -22.27 -27.57
CA HIS A 328 7.34 -23.58 -27.77
C HIS A 328 7.95 -23.67 -29.18
N GLU A 329 8.96 -24.50 -29.35
CA GLU A 329 9.58 -24.76 -30.65
C GLU A 329 8.55 -25.33 -31.63
N GLY A 330 8.33 -24.63 -32.74
CA GLY A 330 7.33 -24.96 -33.75
C GLY A 330 5.93 -24.37 -33.49
N GLU A 331 5.75 -23.58 -32.42
CA GLU A 331 4.51 -22.85 -32.14
C GLU A 331 4.47 -21.51 -32.90
N GLU A 332 3.34 -21.21 -33.55
CA GLU A 332 3.10 -19.91 -34.18
C GLU A 332 2.59 -18.87 -33.17
N ARG A 333 2.99 -17.61 -33.32
CA ARG A 333 2.66 -16.52 -32.37
C ARG A 333 1.16 -16.29 -32.16
N ASN A 334 0.32 -16.66 -33.12
CA ASN A 334 -1.14 -16.43 -33.09
C ASN A 334 -1.95 -17.64 -32.56
N SER A 335 -1.31 -18.70 -32.08
CA SER A 335 -1.98 -19.91 -31.57
C SER A 335 -2.61 -19.75 -30.18
N ARG A 336 -2.23 -18.71 -29.42
CA ARG A 336 -2.61 -18.54 -28.01
C ARG A 336 -3.97 -17.83 -27.88
N THR A 337 -4.81 -18.34 -26.98
CA THR A 337 -6.08 -17.72 -26.60
C THR A 337 -5.86 -16.42 -25.82
N ASN A 338 -6.81 -15.48 -25.89
CA ASN A 338 -6.72 -14.18 -25.20
C ASN A 338 -6.42 -14.31 -23.69
N GLU A 339 -7.06 -15.25 -22.98
CA GLU A 339 -6.83 -15.48 -21.54
C GLU A 339 -5.39 -15.94 -21.22
N LYS A 340 -4.78 -16.76 -22.09
CA LYS A 340 -3.38 -17.16 -21.94
C LYS A 340 -2.43 -16.00 -22.22
N SER A 341 -2.84 -15.06 -23.08
CA SER A 341 -2.08 -13.84 -23.36
C SER A 341 -2.00 -12.95 -22.10
N ASP A 342 -3.10 -12.66 -21.44
CA ASP A 342 -3.12 -11.79 -20.25
C ASP A 342 -2.30 -12.38 -19.08
N LEU A 343 -2.42 -13.69 -18.83
CA LEU A 343 -1.62 -14.38 -17.82
C LEU A 343 -0.12 -14.33 -18.16
N SER A 344 0.24 -14.54 -19.43
CA SER A 344 1.64 -14.50 -19.88
C SER A 344 2.26 -13.13 -19.72
N GLN A 345 1.50 -12.05 -19.99
CA GLN A 345 1.98 -10.67 -19.83
C GLN A 345 2.21 -10.32 -18.35
N ASN A 346 1.29 -10.68 -17.46
CA ASN A 346 1.45 -10.46 -16.02
C ASN A 346 2.62 -11.27 -15.43
N LEU A 347 2.82 -12.51 -15.89
CA LEU A 347 3.96 -13.33 -15.46
C LEU A 347 5.29 -12.85 -16.05
N PHE A 348 5.28 -12.24 -17.23
CA PHE A 348 6.50 -11.74 -17.87
C PHE A 348 7.18 -10.63 -17.04
N GLU A 349 6.40 -9.70 -16.47
CA GLU A 349 6.95 -8.67 -15.58
C GLU A 349 7.62 -9.27 -14.34
N PHE A 350 6.98 -10.26 -13.72
CA PHE A 350 7.56 -10.98 -12.59
C PHE A 350 8.84 -11.71 -13.02
N TYR A 351 8.78 -12.47 -14.12
CA TYR A 351 9.94 -13.16 -14.68
C TYR A 351 11.11 -12.21 -14.87
N TYR A 352 10.88 -11.03 -15.45
CA TYR A 352 11.91 -10.02 -15.71
C TYR A 352 12.55 -9.49 -14.41
N LYS A 353 11.77 -9.32 -13.33
CA LYS A 353 12.25 -8.88 -12.01
C LYS A 353 12.89 -10.01 -11.18
N ALA A 354 12.48 -11.26 -11.39
CA ALA A 354 12.94 -12.44 -10.65
C ALA A 354 14.36 -12.85 -11.08
N LEU A 355 15.36 -12.11 -10.60
CA LEU A 355 16.77 -12.27 -10.92
C LEU A 355 17.53 -12.86 -9.73
N PHE A 356 18.28 -13.94 -9.97
CA PHE A 356 19.04 -14.67 -8.96
C PHE A 356 20.13 -15.54 -9.63
N CYS A 357 21.13 -15.98 -8.86
CA CYS A 357 22.06 -17.02 -9.29
C CYS A 357 21.63 -18.38 -8.73
N PRO A 358 21.52 -19.44 -9.56
CA PRO A 358 21.21 -20.79 -9.09
C PRO A 358 22.22 -21.30 -8.08
N CYS A 359 21.76 -22.10 -7.11
CA CYS A 359 22.57 -22.69 -6.04
C CYS A 359 23.38 -21.71 -5.17
N GLU A 360 23.21 -20.40 -5.34
CA GLU A 360 23.90 -19.40 -4.52
C GLU A 360 23.35 -19.39 -3.10
N ASN A 361 24.25 -19.63 -2.15
CA ASN A 361 23.95 -19.61 -0.73
C ASN A 361 25.04 -18.84 0.03
N ASN A 362 24.69 -17.67 0.56
CA ASN A 362 25.58 -16.79 1.31
C ASN A 362 26.90 -16.45 0.59
N GLY A 363 26.83 -16.26 -0.72
CA GLY A 363 27.96 -15.87 -1.57
C GLY A 363 28.82 -17.03 -2.08
N ASP A 364 28.48 -18.29 -1.77
CA ASP A 364 29.18 -19.48 -2.27
C ASP A 364 28.27 -20.31 -3.19
N ILE A 365 28.88 -21.09 -4.08
CA ILE A 365 28.17 -21.96 -5.03
C ILE A 365 28.90 -23.30 -5.13
N ASP A 366 28.24 -24.37 -4.72
CA ASP A 366 28.75 -25.74 -4.92
C ASP A 366 28.59 -26.16 -6.39
N LEU A 367 29.70 -26.59 -7.02
CA LEU A 367 29.72 -26.98 -8.43
C LEU A 367 28.86 -28.21 -8.72
N HIS A 368 28.83 -29.19 -7.79
CA HIS A 368 28.05 -30.40 -7.98
C HIS A 368 26.56 -30.10 -7.96
N GLU A 369 26.08 -29.35 -6.96
CA GLU A 369 24.69 -28.90 -6.89
C GLU A 369 24.31 -28.05 -8.12
N LEU A 370 25.20 -27.16 -8.57
CA LEU A 370 24.96 -26.34 -9.75
C LEU A 370 24.83 -27.20 -11.03
N LYS A 371 25.70 -28.20 -11.22
CA LYS A 371 25.60 -29.13 -12.37
C LYS A 371 24.29 -29.90 -12.35
N GLU A 372 23.86 -30.37 -11.18
CA GLU A 372 22.55 -31.03 -11.03
C GLU A 372 21.39 -30.09 -11.36
N TRP A 373 21.43 -28.85 -10.87
CA TRP A 373 20.42 -27.84 -11.17
C TRP A 373 20.36 -27.55 -12.67
N VAL A 374 21.50 -27.32 -13.33
CA VAL A 374 21.58 -27.02 -14.77
C VAL A 374 21.09 -28.20 -15.61
N ASN A 375 21.47 -29.42 -15.27
CA ASN A 375 21.01 -30.61 -15.98
C ASN A 375 19.50 -30.81 -15.82
N LYS A 376 18.97 -30.64 -14.61
CA LYS A 376 17.53 -30.73 -14.36
C LYS A 376 16.76 -29.64 -15.11
N PHE A 377 17.29 -28.41 -15.16
CA PHE A 377 16.71 -27.32 -15.92
C PHE A 377 16.69 -27.59 -17.43
N LYS A 378 17.81 -28.10 -17.97
CA LYS A 378 17.95 -28.51 -19.37
C LYS A 378 16.93 -29.58 -19.75
N GLU A 379 16.75 -30.62 -18.94
CA GLU A 379 15.74 -31.64 -19.19
C GLU A 379 14.31 -31.07 -19.15
N LYS A 380 14.01 -30.16 -18.22
CA LYS A 380 12.69 -29.48 -18.18
C LYS A 380 12.40 -28.67 -19.44
N LEU A 381 13.35 -27.85 -19.90
CA LEU A 381 13.18 -27.09 -21.14
C LEU A 381 13.01 -28.02 -22.35
N LYS A 382 13.70 -29.17 -22.37
CA LYS A 382 13.54 -30.17 -23.43
C LYS A 382 12.15 -30.80 -23.43
N GLU A 383 11.62 -31.17 -22.26
CA GLU A 383 10.25 -31.66 -22.09
C GLU A 383 9.21 -30.63 -22.59
N GLN A 384 9.47 -29.34 -22.36
CA GLN A 384 8.63 -28.21 -22.78
C GLN A 384 8.81 -27.79 -24.24
N LYS A 385 9.72 -28.43 -25.00
CA LYS A 385 10.12 -27.99 -26.36
C LYS A 385 10.63 -26.54 -26.39
N GLN A 386 11.47 -26.17 -25.44
CA GLN A 386 12.05 -24.83 -25.28
C GLN A 386 13.59 -24.89 -25.13
N SER A 387 14.24 -25.89 -25.72
CA SER A 387 15.69 -26.16 -25.53
C SER A 387 16.57 -24.99 -25.97
N LYS A 388 16.14 -24.23 -26.99
CA LYS A 388 16.85 -23.04 -27.49
C LYS A 388 16.96 -21.91 -26.46
N LEU A 389 16.15 -21.91 -25.41
CA LEU A 389 16.18 -20.88 -24.35
C LEU A 389 17.25 -21.15 -23.29
N LEU A 390 17.87 -22.33 -23.26
CA LEU A 390 18.80 -22.73 -22.20
C LEU A 390 19.91 -21.70 -22.00
N GLY A 391 20.68 -21.40 -23.05
CA GLY A 391 21.78 -20.44 -22.98
C GLY A 391 21.30 -19.06 -22.54
N PHE A 392 20.27 -18.53 -23.21
CA PHE A 392 19.69 -17.24 -22.90
C PHE A 392 19.27 -17.10 -21.43
N VAL A 393 18.57 -18.09 -20.88
CA VAL A 393 18.09 -18.03 -19.50
C VAL A 393 19.25 -18.19 -18.51
N LEU A 394 20.17 -19.12 -18.75
CA LEU A 394 21.34 -19.31 -17.89
C LEU A 394 22.21 -18.06 -17.85
N GLY A 395 22.49 -17.44 -18.99
CA GLY A 395 23.30 -16.21 -19.06
C GLY A 395 22.69 -15.09 -18.21
N ARG A 396 21.37 -14.90 -18.32
CA ARG A 396 20.62 -13.92 -17.52
C ARG A 396 20.72 -14.16 -16.01
N LEU A 397 20.65 -15.42 -15.57
CA LEU A 397 20.74 -15.77 -14.15
C LEU A 397 22.19 -15.73 -13.63
N PHE A 398 23.14 -16.26 -14.40
CA PHE A 398 24.55 -16.35 -14.03
C PHE A 398 25.24 -15.00 -13.90
N ALA A 399 24.71 -13.96 -14.57
CA ALA A 399 25.15 -12.59 -14.32
C ALA A 399 25.08 -12.25 -12.83
N TYR A 400 24.07 -12.72 -12.10
CA TYR A 400 23.88 -12.46 -10.66
C TYR A 400 24.77 -13.32 -9.75
N SER A 401 25.77 -14.00 -10.30
CA SER A 401 26.76 -14.77 -9.54
C SER A 401 27.56 -13.88 -8.57
N PRO A 402 27.90 -14.37 -7.37
CA PRO A 402 28.83 -13.70 -6.48
C PRO A 402 30.26 -13.76 -7.04
N ILE A 403 31.16 -13.03 -6.40
CA ILE A 403 32.60 -13.12 -6.66
C ILE A 403 33.11 -14.51 -6.25
N GLY A 404 34.03 -15.07 -7.02
CA GLY A 404 34.70 -16.32 -6.67
C GLY A 404 35.64 -16.18 -5.49
N LYS A 405 36.02 -17.32 -4.90
CA LYS A 405 37.00 -17.35 -3.80
C LYS A 405 38.38 -16.87 -4.23
N ASP A 406 38.65 -16.89 -5.53
CA ASP A 406 39.85 -16.38 -6.17
C ASP A 406 39.82 -14.87 -6.47
N GLY A 407 38.72 -14.18 -6.13
CA GLY A 407 38.58 -12.74 -6.30
C GLY A 407 38.12 -12.30 -7.68
N TYR A 408 37.66 -13.22 -8.54
CA TYR A 408 37.18 -12.89 -9.88
C TYR A 408 35.70 -13.25 -10.08
N TYR A 409 35.02 -12.52 -10.95
CA TYR A 409 33.66 -12.82 -11.38
C TYR A 409 33.65 -13.66 -12.68
N PRO A 410 32.56 -14.42 -12.93
CA PRO A 410 31.64 -14.92 -11.91
C PRO A 410 32.34 -15.96 -11.02
N HIS A 411 31.69 -16.42 -9.96
CA HIS A 411 32.19 -17.51 -9.11
C HIS A 411 32.75 -18.70 -9.93
N GLU A 412 33.80 -19.36 -9.45
CA GLU A 412 34.51 -20.43 -10.18
C GLU A 412 33.56 -21.52 -10.70
N SER A 413 32.61 -21.96 -9.87
CA SER A 413 31.59 -22.95 -10.24
C SER A 413 30.75 -22.52 -11.45
N ILE A 414 30.46 -21.23 -11.60
CA ILE A 414 29.70 -20.70 -12.73
C ILE A 414 30.58 -20.68 -13.98
N ARG A 415 31.87 -20.31 -13.85
CA ARG A 415 32.82 -20.35 -14.97
C ARG A 415 32.97 -21.75 -15.53
N GLU A 416 33.07 -22.77 -14.67
CA GLU A 416 33.11 -24.18 -15.10
C GLU A 416 31.91 -24.57 -15.99
N ILE A 417 30.70 -24.12 -15.66
CA ILE A 417 29.51 -24.37 -16.50
C ILE A 417 29.58 -23.59 -17.81
N ILE A 418 30.06 -22.33 -17.78
CA ILE A 418 30.21 -21.51 -18.99
C ILE A 418 31.20 -22.16 -19.96
N GLU A 419 32.35 -22.65 -19.47
CA GLU A 419 33.31 -23.37 -20.31
C GLU A 419 32.75 -24.70 -20.83
N GLU A 420 32.02 -25.45 -20.00
CA GLU A 420 31.44 -26.74 -20.40
C GLU A 420 30.39 -26.59 -21.50
N LEU A 421 29.54 -25.56 -21.42
CA LEU A 421 28.50 -25.30 -22.42
C LEU A 421 29.04 -24.58 -23.66
N ALA A 422 30.01 -23.68 -23.50
CA ALA A 422 30.60 -22.83 -24.54
C ALA A 422 29.57 -22.12 -25.45
N ASP A 423 28.38 -21.83 -24.92
CA ASP A 423 27.22 -21.35 -25.67
C ASP A 423 27.23 -19.84 -25.88
N GLU A 424 27.07 -19.39 -27.13
CA GLU A 424 27.08 -17.96 -27.48
C GLU A 424 25.86 -17.20 -26.97
N SER A 425 24.69 -17.83 -26.97
CA SER A 425 23.45 -17.23 -26.45
C SER A 425 23.56 -16.95 -24.95
N LEU A 426 24.22 -17.85 -24.21
CA LEU A 426 24.57 -17.67 -22.80
C LEU A 426 25.46 -16.44 -22.60
N ARG A 427 26.60 -16.37 -23.29
CA ARG A 427 27.52 -15.23 -23.16
C ARG A 427 26.82 -13.90 -23.48
N ASN A 428 26.11 -13.83 -24.61
CA ASN A 428 25.38 -12.62 -25.01
C ASN A 428 24.32 -12.21 -23.98
N SER A 429 23.56 -13.18 -23.43
CA SER A 429 22.54 -12.89 -22.42
C SER A 429 23.15 -12.45 -21.07
N TYR A 430 24.30 -13.01 -20.70
CA TYR A 430 25.07 -12.57 -19.54
C TYR A 430 25.50 -11.10 -19.71
N GLU A 431 26.08 -10.74 -20.86
CA GLU A 431 26.50 -9.38 -21.17
C GLU A 431 25.32 -8.38 -21.07
N ILE A 432 24.17 -8.75 -21.64
CA ILE A 432 22.94 -7.94 -21.56
C ILE A 432 22.50 -7.77 -20.10
N ALA A 433 22.53 -8.83 -19.30
CA ALA A 433 22.15 -8.77 -17.89
C ALA A 433 23.10 -7.89 -17.07
N GLU A 434 24.40 -7.94 -17.33
CA GLU A 434 25.40 -7.04 -16.71
C GLU A 434 25.14 -5.57 -17.06
N HIS A 435 24.86 -5.25 -18.31
CA HIS A 435 24.46 -3.89 -18.71
C HIS A 435 23.19 -3.42 -17.97
N ASN A 436 22.18 -4.30 -17.87
CA ASN A 436 20.91 -3.97 -17.21
C ASN A 436 21.04 -3.73 -15.69
N LYS A 437 21.98 -4.39 -15.01
CA LYS A 437 22.21 -4.19 -13.57
C LYS A 437 22.57 -2.75 -13.22
N ARG A 438 23.18 -2.00 -14.15
CA ARG A 438 23.58 -0.61 -13.94
C ARG A 438 22.39 0.31 -13.69
N GLY A 439 21.25 0.02 -14.32
CA GLY A 439 20.08 0.89 -14.26
C GLY A 439 20.33 2.30 -14.80
N VAL A 440 19.47 3.24 -14.39
CA VAL A 440 19.56 4.64 -14.80
C VAL A 440 20.74 5.33 -14.12
N HIS A 441 21.60 5.95 -14.90
CA HIS A 441 22.75 6.72 -14.43
C HIS A 441 22.80 8.08 -15.12
N SER A 442 23.53 9.02 -14.53
CA SER A 442 23.79 10.33 -15.14
C SER A 442 25.12 10.28 -15.90
N PRO A 443 25.21 10.91 -17.09
CA PRO A 443 26.47 11.03 -17.81
C PRO A 443 27.55 11.75 -16.99
N ASP A 444 28.80 11.33 -17.13
CA ASP A 444 29.93 11.92 -16.38
C ASP A 444 31.17 12.17 -17.26
N ALA A 445 30.91 12.44 -18.54
CA ALA A 445 31.91 12.56 -19.61
C ALA A 445 32.71 11.26 -19.81
N GLY A 446 32.05 10.11 -19.62
CA GLY A 446 32.61 8.79 -19.88
C GLY A 446 33.61 8.29 -18.84
N LYS A 447 33.69 8.91 -17.65
CA LYS A 447 34.67 8.51 -16.62
C LYS A 447 34.28 7.18 -15.99
N THR A 448 33.02 7.05 -15.58
CA THR A 448 32.52 5.82 -14.94
C THR A 448 32.61 4.62 -15.91
N GLU A 449 32.26 4.81 -17.18
CA GLU A 449 32.35 3.80 -18.24
C GLU A 449 33.80 3.33 -18.43
N LYS A 450 34.76 4.25 -18.41
CA LYS A 450 36.18 3.91 -18.55
C LYS A 450 36.67 3.09 -17.36
N GLU A 451 36.29 3.45 -16.14
CA GLU A 451 36.63 2.70 -14.94
C GLU A 451 36.04 1.29 -14.95
N MET A 452 34.77 1.15 -15.37
CA MET A 452 34.13 -0.16 -15.53
C MET A 452 34.84 -1.00 -16.60
N ALA A 453 35.18 -0.42 -17.75
CA ALA A 453 35.91 -1.12 -18.80
C ALA A 453 37.25 -1.67 -18.30
N LEU A 454 38.01 -0.87 -17.53
CA LEU A 454 39.27 -1.30 -16.92
C LEU A 454 39.07 -2.46 -15.93
N ARG A 455 38.04 -2.40 -15.07
CA ARG A 455 37.73 -3.50 -14.13
C ARG A 455 37.36 -4.79 -14.86
N TYR A 456 36.57 -4.70 -15.94
CA TYR A 456 36.24 -5.86 -16.75
C TYR A 456 37.47 -6.45 -17.44
N LYS A 457 38.38 -5.61 -17.92
CA LYS A 457 39.66 -6.07 -18.47
C LYS A 457 40.50 -6.80 -17.43
N GLU A 458 40.66 -6.23 -16.24
CA GLU A 458 41.39 -6.86 -15.13
C GLU A 458 40.79 -8.22 -14.78
N ASN A 459 39.46 -8.31 -14.72
CA ASN A 459 38.76 -9.56 -14.47
C ASN A 459 38.96 -10.59 -15.58
N ALA A 460 38.86 -10.18 -16.86
CA ALA A 460 39.10 -11.04 -18.01
C ALA A 460 40.52 -11.60 -17.99
N ASP A 461 41.52 -10.75 -17.79
CA ASP A 461 42.93 -11.12 -17.79
C ASP A 461 43.27 -12.08 -16.64
N GLY A 462 42.61 -11.93 -15.49
CA GLY A 462 42.77 -12.83 -14.34
C GLY A 462 42.30 -14.25 -14.57
N ILE A 463 41.24 -14.45 -15.38
CA ILE A 463 40.62 -15.78 -15.57
C ILE A 463 40.94 -16.44 -16.92
N ARG A 464 41.36 -15.68 -17.93
CA ARG A 464 41.49 -16.14 -19.34
C ARG A 464 42.32 -17.40 -19.57
N ILE A 465 43.35 -17.63 -18.74
CA ILE A 465 44.24 -18.79 -18.90
C ILE A 465 43.48 -20.11 -18.71
N VAL A 466 42.53 -20.14 -17.77
CA VAL A 466 41.76 -21.33 -17.42
C VAL A 466 40.34 -21.25 -17.98
N TYR A 467 39.73 -20.07 -17.94
CA TYR A 467 38.32 -19.82 -18.27
C TYR A 467 38.20 -18.90 -19.48
N SER A 468 38.48 -19.44 -20.67
CA SER A 468 38.58 -18.68 -21.90
C SER A 468 37.22 -18.20 -22.43
N GLU A 469 36.15 -19.00 -22.28
CA GLU A 469 34.78 -18.61 -22.66
C GLU A 469 34.22 -17.55 -21.72
N SER A 470 34.50 -17.67 -20.43
CA SER A 470 34.12 -16.70 -19.40
C SER A 470 34.84 -15.37 -19.61
N ALA A 471 36.13 -15.39 -19.96
CA ALA A 471 36.89 -14.18 -20.25
C ALA A 471 36.33 -13.39 -21.44
N LYS A 472 35.79 -14.06 -22.47
CA LYS A 472 35.18 -13.38 -23.63
C LYS A 472 34.02 -12.46 -23.25
N ILE A 473 33.21 -12.85 -22.27
CA ILE A 473 32.11 -12.02 -21.74
C ILE A 473 32.67 -10.68 -21.27
N TYR A 474 33.74 -10.73 -20.47
CA TYR A 474 34.36 -9.53 -19.90
C TYR A 474 35.16 -8.72 -20.92
N ASP A 475 35.75 -9.36 -21.92
CA ASP A 475 36.35 -8.65 -23.05
C ASP A 475 35.31 -7.82 -23.83
N ASN A 476 34.14 -8.40 -24.08
CA ASN A 476 33.06 -7.73 -24.77
C ASN A 476 32.48 -6.58 -23.94
N LEU A 477 32.27 -6.79 -22.63
CA LEU A 477 31.86 -5.74 -21.70
C LEU A 477 32.90 -4.60 -21.65
N CYS A 478 34.19 -4.93 -21.55
CA CYS A 478 35.27 -3.95 -21.60
C CYS A 478 35.21 -3.13 -22.89
N LYS A 479 35.07 -3.79 -24.04
CA LYS A 479 34.99 -3.12 -25.33
C LYS A 479 33.76 -2.22 -25.43
N SER A 480 32.61 -2.70 -24.99
CA SER A 480 31.33 -1.97 -25.00
C SER A 480 31.42 -0.69 -24.17
N TYR A 481 31.80 -0.81 -22.89
CA TYR A 481 31.94 0.36 -22.01
C TYR A 481 33.05 1.32 -22.44
N TYR A 482 34.15 0.83 -23.01
CA TYR A 482 35.17 1.72 -23.57
C TYR A 482 34.62 2.56 -24.75
N GLN A 483 33.79 1.97 -25.61
CA GLN A 483 33.14 2.69 -26.70
C GLN A 483 32.12 3.72 -26.19
N GLU A 484 31.35 3.38 -25.16
CA GLU A 484 30.43 4.32 -24.49
C GLU A 484 31.17 5.51 -23.88
N SER A 485 32.27 5.25 -23.17
CA SER A 485 33.15 6.27 -22.59
C SER A 485 33.62 7.28 -23.65
N GLU A 486 34.15 6.79 -24.77
CA GLU A 486 34.64 7.64 -25.85
C GLU A 486 33.51 8.40 -26.58
N ALA A 487 32.29 7.86 -26.60
CA ALA A 487 31.12 8.54 -27.14
C ALA A 487 30.60 9.64 -26.20
N GLU A 488 30.60 9.42 -24.89
CA GLU A 488 30.25 10.44 -23.91
C GLU A 488 31.28 11.56 -23.84
N ARG A 489 32.57 11.22 -23.86
CA ARG A 489 33.65 12.21 -23.87
C ARG A 489 33.53 13.16 -25.06
N ARG A 490 33.30 12.63 -26.27
CA ARG A 490 33.09 13.44 -27.48
C ARG A 490 31.86 14.34 -27.35
N ARG A 491 30.74 13.82 -26.83
CA ARG A 491 29.52 14.63 -26.60
C ARG A 491 29.78 15.77 -25.61
N ALA A 492 30.51 15.50 -24.52
CA ALA A 492 30.86 16.53 -23.55
C ALA A 492 31.84 17.58 -24.11
N GLU A 493 32.74 17.18 -25.01
CA GLU A 493 33.65 18.08 -25.73
C GLU A 493 32.91 18.95 -26.78
N ASP A 494 31.87 18.43 -27.42
CA ASP A 494 31.07 19.12 -28.46
C ASP A 494 29.99 20.06 -27.89
N GLU A 495 29.57 19.87 -26.63
CA GLU A 495 28.56 20.70 -25.95
C GLU A 495 29.11 22.00 -25.32
N TRP A 496 30.42 22.28 -25.47
CA TRP A 496 31.10 23.44 -24.88
C TRP A 496 31.71 24.41 -25.90
#